data_AF-A0A1W9WBS7-F1
#
_entry.id   AF-A0A1W9WBS7-F1
#
_cell.length_a   1.000
_cell.length_b   1.000
_cell.length_c   1.000
_cell.angle_alpha   90.00
_cell.angle_beta   90.00
_cell.angle_gamma   90.00
#
_symmetry.space_group_name_H-M   'P 1'
#
loop_
_entity.id
_entity.type
_entity.pdbx_description
1 polymer ?
#
loop_
_entity_poly.entity_id
_entity_poly.type
_entity_poly.pdbx_seq_one_letter_code
_entity_poly.pdbx_strand_id
1 'polypeptide(L)'
;MNPTKPRLFDQNKKGFFMNNLTISEVKNNFATIISRTGSGERFVIQQHQQPVAVLMSNIDFIHLEKVTQLAHRLVILLGQSIEVLHKIESGELHPTMAAYGLWQDEPDFVSLVDEIIENRQNQPLRTEVAYEVDG
;
A
#
# COMPACT_ATOMS: atom_id res chain seq x y z
N MET A 1 36.25 11.52 3.86
CA MET A 1 34.82 11.70 4.15
C MET A 1 34.12 12.07 2.85
N ASN A 2 33.39 11.14 2.25
CA ASN A 2 32.65 11.35 1.00
C ASN A 2 31.15 11.45 1.37
N PRO A 3 30.43 12.53 1.02
CA PRO A 3 28.99 12.58 1.22
C PRO A 3 28.31 11.68 0.20
N THR A 4 27.61 10.68 0.71
CA THR A 4 26.87 9.65 -0.01
C THR A 4 25.78 10.30 -0.87
N LYS A 5 25.84 10.09 -2.19
CA LYS A 5 24.77 10.43 -3.14
C LYS A 5 23.43 9.80 -2.70
N PRO A 6 22.28 10.48 -2.84
CA PRO A 6 20.99 9.86 -2.62
C PRO A 6 20.79 8.74 -3.65
N ARG A 7 20.44 7.55 -3.16
CA ARG A 7 20.20 6.36 -3.98
C ARG A 7 19.04 6.63 -4.93
N LEU A 8 19.32 6.59 -6.24
CA LEU A 8 18.33 6.41 -7.29
C LEU A 8 17.55 5.12 -6.96
N PHE A 9 16.27 5.25 -6.64
CA PHE A 9 15.39 4.09 -6.52
C PHE A 9 15.16 3.49 -7.91
N ASP A 10 15.47 2.20 -8.00
CA ASP A 10 15.31 1.34 -9.17
C ASP A 10 13.85 1.36 -9.67
N GLN A 11 13.65 1.70 -10.94
CA GLN A 11 12.37 1.98 -11.58
C GLN A 11 11.61 0.72 -12.06
N ASN A 12 12.06 -0.48 -11.71
CA ASN A 12 11.56 -1.74 -12.29
C ASN A 12 10.70 -2.64 -11.38
N LYS A 13 9.90 -2.06 -10.49
CA LYS A 13 8.78 -2.78 -9.85
C LYS A 13 7.50 -2.00 -10.02
N LYS A 14 6.43 -2.65 -10.49
CA LYS A 14 5.02 -2.18 -10.41
C LYS A 14 4.59 -2.03 -8.93
N GLY A 15 5.30 -1.22 -8.17
CA GLY A 15 4.90 -0.72 -6.88
C GLY A 15 4.06 0.52 -7.07
N PHE A 16 3.09 0.72 -6.20
CA PHE A 16 2.28 1.94 -6.13
C PHE A 16 3.20 3.15 -5.88
N PHE A 17 3.67 3.83 -6.92
CA PHE A 17 4.44 5.06 -6.77
C PHE A 17 3.49 6.20 -6.42
N MET A 18 3.41 6.53 -5.13
CA MET A 18 2.80 7.76 -4.65
C MET A 18 3.84 8.89 -4.70
N ASN A 19 3.56 9.92 -5.49
CA ASN A 19 4.42 11.08 -5.63
C ASN A 19 4.00 12.15 -4.60
N ASN A 20 4.89 12.50 -3.67
CA ASN A 20 4.63 13.55 -2.69
C ASN A 20 4.80 14.93 -3.34
N LEU A 21 3.79 15.79 -3.20
CA LEU A 21 3.78 17.16 -3.70
C LEU A 21 3.38 18.12 -2.58
N THR A 22 4.03 19.27 -2.52
CA THR A 22 3.61 20.40 -1.69
C THR A 22 2.45 21.15 -2.32
N ILE A 23 1.66 21.87 -1.52
CA ILE A 23 0.59 22.74 -2.03
C ILE A 23 1.11 23.73 -3.08
N SER A 24 2.31 24.27 -2.91
CA SER A 24 2.93 25.22 -3.84
C SER A 24 3.23 24.58 -5.20
N GLU A 25 3.74 23.35 -5.22
CA GLU A 25 4.00 22.60 -6.46
C GLU A 25 2.71 22.27 -7.21
N VAL A 26 1.65 21.93 -6.47
CA VAL A 26 0.32 21.67 -7.06
C VAL A 26 -0.24 22.93 -7.72
N LYS A 27 -0.14 24.08 -7.06
CA LYS A 27 -0.63 25.35 -7.61
C LYS A 27 0.13 25.75 -8.88
N ASN A 28 1.44 25.56 -8.90
CA ASN A 28 2.28 25.97 -10.02
C ASN A 28 2.18 25.04 -11.24
N ASN A 29 1.85 23.75 -11.04
CA ASN A 29 1.85 22.74 -12.11
C ASN A 29 0.49 22.04 -12.27
N PHE A 30 -0.60 22.71 -11.90
CA PHE A 30 -1.91 22.08 -11.77
C PHE A 30 -2.35 21.31 -13.02
N ALA A 31 -2.30 21.93 -14.20
CA ALA A 31 -2.74 21.30 -15.45
C ALA A 31 -1.95 20.02 -15.78
N THR A 32 -0.63 20.05 -15.58
CA THR A 32 0.25 18.89 -15.78
C THR A 32 -0.06 17.77 -14.80
N ILE A 33 -0.30 18.11 -13.53
CA ILE A 33 -0.64 17.15 -12.48
C ILE A 33 -1.98 16.47 -12.77
N ILE A 34 -2.99 17.23 -13.21
CA ILE A 34 -4.29 16.67 -13.59
C ILE A 34 -4.16 15.72 -14.80
N SER A 35 -3.39 16.10 -15.82
CA SER A 35 -3.14 15.25 -16.99
C SER A 35 -2.48 13.92 -16.59
N ARG A 36 -1.43 13.99 -15.76
CA ARG A 36 -0.73 12.81 -15.23
C ARG A 36 -1.61 11.93 -14.34
N THR A 37 -2.48 12.55 -13.56
CA THR A 37 -3.48 11.84 -12.75
C THR A 37 -4.44 11.07 -13.66
N GLY A 38 -4.87 11.68 -14.78
CA GLY A 38 -5.69 11.03 -15.79
C GLY A 38 -5.02 9.80 -16.42
N SER A 39 -3.69 9.78 -16.53
CA SER A 39 -2.93 8.61 -17.00
C SER A 39 -2.67 7.55 -15.92
N GLY A 40 -3.21 7.72 -14.71
CA GLY A 40 -3.11 6.75 -13.62
C GLY A 40 -1.97 7.00 -12.64
N GLU A 41 -1.29 8.15 -12.70
CA GLU A 41 -0.39 8.55 -11.63
C GLU A 41 -1.16 9.00 -10.38
N ARG A 42 -0.54 8.83 -9.21
CA ARG A 42 -1.15 9.16 -7.92
C ARG A 42 -0.23 10.08 -7.14
N PHE A 43 -0.80 11.13 -6.58
CA PHE A 43 -0.06 12.17 -5.87
C PHE A 43 -0.59 12.33 -4.45
N VAL A 44 0.31 12.43 -3.49
CA VAL A 44 -0.02 12.81 -2.11
C VAL A 44 0.31 14.28 -1.96
N ILE A 45 -0.69 15.10 -1.67
CA ILE A 45 -0.54 16.51 -1.39
C ILE A 45 -0.22 16.67 0.09
N GLN A 46 0.85 17.40 0.40
CA GLN A 46 1.36 17.61 1.75
C GLN A 46 1.39 19.10 2.12
N GLN A 47 1.08 19.39 3.38
CA GLN A 47 1.26 20.69 4.02
C GLN A 47 2.15 20.52 5.25
N HIS A 48 3.23 21.29 5.37
CA HIS A 48 4.18 21.14 6.48
C HIS A 48 4.62 19.69 6.75
N GLN A 49 4.90 18.93 5.67
CA GLN A 49 5.26 17.49 5.70
C GLN A 49 4.15 16.54 6.18
N GLN A 50 2.94 17.04 6.45
CA GLN A 50 1.79 16.21 6.75
C GLN A 50 0.93 15.97 5.49
N PRO A 51 0.53 14.73 5.19
CA PRO A 51 -0.37 14.45 4.07
C PRO A 51 -1.75 15.04 4.35
N VAL A 52 -2.27 15.83 3.42
CA VAL A 52 -3.58 16.50 3.53
C VAL A 52 -4.59 16.02 2.51
N ALA A 53 -4.14 15.54 1.35
CA ALA A 53 -5.03 15.01 0.32
C ALA A 53 -4.28 14.03 -0.60
N VAL A 54 -5.05 13.20 -1.32
CA VAL A 54 -4.52 12.36 -2.39
C VAL A 54 -5.26 12.69 -3.67
N LEU A 55 -4.52 12.84 -4.75
CA LEU A 55 -5.04 13.01 -6.09
C LEU A 55 -4.80 11.72 -6.88
N MET A 56 -5.88 11.16 -7.43
CA MET A 56 -5.86 9.93 -8.22
C MET A 56 -6.96 9.97 -9.29
N SER A 57 -6.91 9.05 -10.25
CA SER A 57 -7.97 8.94 -11.26
C SER A 57 -9.29 8.51 -10.62
N ASN A 58 -10.42 8.91 -11.23
CA ASN A 58 -11.74 8.48 -10.78
C ASN A 58 -11.91 6.95 -10.86
N ILE A 59 -11.26 6.32 -11.85
CA ILE A 59 -11.29 4.86 -12.03
C ILE A 59 -10.60 4.16 -10.85
N ASP A 60 -9.42 4.65 -10.46
CA ASP A 60 -8.69 4.12 -9.30
C ASP A 60 -9.50 4.29 -8.01
N PHE A 61 -10.13 5.46 -7.85
CA PHE A 61 -10.97 5.74 -6.68
C PHE A 61 -12.16 4.78 -6.58
N ILE A 62 -12.90 4.58 -7.66
CA ILE A 62 -14.04 3.63 -7.70
C ILE A 62 -13.57 2.20 -7.41
N HIS A 63 -12.38 1.81 -7.91
CA HIS A 63 -11.84 0.49 -7.64
C HIS A 63 -11.47 0.33 -6.15
N LEU A 64 -10.81 1.32 -5.56
CA LEU A 64 -10.48 1.35 -4.14
C LEU A 64 -11.74 1.26 -3.29
N GLU A 65 -12.75 2.07 -3.61
CA GLU A 65 -14.04 2.06 -2.91
C GLU A 65 -14.70 0.68 -2.95
N LYS A 66 -14.75 0.03 -4.13
CA LYS A 66 -15.30 -1.31 -4.27
C LYS A 66 -14.54 -2.34 -3.43
N VAL A 67 -13.21 -2.29 -3.44
CA VAL A 67 -12.39 -3.21 -2.63
C VAL A 67 -12.64 -3.01 -1.15
N THR A 68 -12.71 -1.76 -0.67
CA THR A 68 -13.02 -1.44 0.73
C THR A 68 -14.42 -1.90 1.13
N GLN A 69 -15.43 -1.67 0.28
CA GLN A 69 -16.79 -2.14 0.53
C GLN A 69 -16.87 -3.68 0.60
N LEU A 70 -16.15 -4.39 -0.28
CA LEU A 70 -16.08 -5.85 -0.24
C LEU A 70 -15.38 -6.35 1.04
N ALA A 71 -14.29 -5.70 1.45
CA ALA A 71 -13.60 -6.02 2.69
C ALA A 71 -14.50 -5.81 3.91
N HIS A 72 -15.24 -4.70 3.99
CA HIS A 72 -16.23 -4.47 5.05
C HIS A 72 -17.32 -5.55 5.07
N ARG A 73 -17.87 -5.91 3.91
CA ARG A 73 -18.87 -6.99 3.81
C ARG A 73 -18.31 -8.34 4.24
N LEU A 74 -17.07 -8.64 3.90
CA LEU A 74 -16.37 -9.84 4.36
C LEU A 74 -16.24 -9.86 5.88
N VAL A 75 -15.83 -8.76 6.50
CA VAL A 75 -15.69 -8.66 7.96
C VAL A 75 -17.05 -8.89 8.65
N ILE A 76 -18.13 -8.32 8.11
CA ILE A 76 -19.50 -8.54 8.63
C ILE A 76 -19.94 -10.00 8.45
N LEU A 77 -19.73 -10.58 7.27
CA LEU A 77 -20.11 -11.97 6.97
C LEU A 77 -19.32 -12.99 7.81
N LEU A 78 -18.11 -12.66 8.20
CA LEU A 78 -17.25 -13.48 9.06
C LEU A 78 -17.56 -13.28 10.56
N GLY A 79 -18.61 -12.52 10.90
CA GLY A 79 -19.13 -12.42 12.26
C GLY A 79 -18.26 -11.62 13.22
N GLN A 80 -17.38 -10.75 12.72
CA GLN A 80 -16.49 -9.94 13.55
C GLN A 80 -17.28 -8.87 14.33
N SER A 81 -16.82 -8.53 15.53
CA SER A 81 -17.51 -7.60 16.42
C SER A 81 -17.47 -6.15 15.92
N ILE A 82 -18.41 -5.33 16.39
CA ILE A 82 -18.47 -3.88 16.09
C ILE A 82 -17.18 -3.16 16.50
N GLU A 83 -16.51 -3.63 17.54
CA GLU A 83 -15.23 -3.09 18.01
C GLU A 83 -14.11 -3.30 16.99
N VAL A 84 -14.10 -4.44 16.28
CA VAL A 84 -13.15 -4.72 15.20
C VAL A 84 -13.39 -3.81 14.01
N LEU A 85 -14.65 -3.56 13.68
CA LEU A 85 -15.02 -2.63 12.60
C LEU A 85 -14.53 -1.21 12.90
N HIS A 86 -14.67 -0.73 14.13
CA HIS A 86 -14.14 0.58 14.53
C HIS A 86 -12.61 0.68 14.45
N LYS A 87 -11.89 -0.41 14.76
CA LYS A 87 -10.43 -0.48 14.60
C LYS A 87 -10.01 -0.46 13.13
N ILE A 88 -10.82 -1.02 12.23
CA ILE A 88 -10.58 -0.93 10.79
C ILE A 88 -10.80 0.50 10.29
N GLU A 89 -11.90 1.13 10.69
CA GLU A 89 -12.23 2.50 10.27
C GLU A 89 -11.22 3.55 10.75
N SER A 90 -10.66 3.36 11.94
CA SER A 90 -9.59 4.20 12.50
C SER A 90 -8.21 3.91 11.91
N GLY A 91 -8.07 2.88 11.07
CA GLY A 91 -6.80 2.45 10.50
C GLY A 91 -5.88 1.72 11.46
N GLU A 92 -6.36 1.39 12.67
CA GLU A 92 -5.63 0.62 13.68
C GLU A 92 -5.53 -0.87 13.30
N LEU A 93 -6.44 -1.36 12.46
CA LEU A 93 -6.46 -2.75 12.02
C LEU A 93 -6.67 -2.89 10.50
N HIS A 94 -5.87 -3.73 9.86
CA HIS A 94 -6.05 -4.01 8.44
C HIS A 94 -7.30 -4.89 8.21
N PRO A 95 -8.23 -4.53 7.29
CA PRO A 95 -9.48 -5.26 7.06
C PRO A 95 -9.28 -6.76 6.77
N THR A 96 -8.23 -7.10 6.01
CA THR A 96 -7.89 -8.51 5.73
C THR A 96 -7.47 -9.26 6.99
N MET A 97 -6.71 -8.63 7.89
CA MET A 97 -6.32 -9.27 9.15
C MET A 97 -7.55 -9.49 10.05
N ALA A 98 -8.45 -8.52 10.09
CA ALA A 98 -9.73 -8.62 10.78
C ALA A 98 -10.59 -9.78 10.26
N ALA A 99 -10.73 -9.89 8.94
CA ALA A 99 -11.53 -10.92 8.29
C ALA A 99 -11.05 -12.34 8.65
N TYR A 100 -9.74 -12.57 8.66
CA TYR A 100 -9.16 -13.88 8.97
C TYR A 100 -8.92 -14.12 10.47
N GLY A 101 -9.36 -13.23 11.36
CA GLY A 101 -9.16 -13.39 12.81
C GLY A 101 -7.71 -13.19 13.29
N LEU A 102 -6.80 -12.78 12.40
CA LEU A 102 -5.35 -12.63 12.62
C LEU A 102 -4.97 -11.42 13.48
N TRP A 103 -5.96 -10.78 14.10
CA TRP A 103 -5.81 -9.60 14.95
C TRP A 103 -5.92 -9.92 16.43
N GLN A 104 -6.38 -11.13 16.76
CA GLN A 104 -6.36 -11.62 18.12
C GLN A 104 -4.93 -12.02 18.46
N ASP A 105 -4.50 -11.73 19.68
CA ASP A 105 -3.25 -12.25 20.26
C ASP A 105 -3.40 -13.77 20.46
N GLU A 106 -3.57 -14.54 19.38
CA GLU A 106 -3.50 -15.98 19.49
C GLU A 106 -2.04 -16.35 19.76
N PRO A 107 -1.78 -17.18 20.79
CA PRO A 107 -0.44 -17.59 21.15
C PRO A 107 0.30 -18.27 19.99
N ASP A 108 -0.44 -18.88 19.05
CA ASP A 108 0.08 -19.53 17.85
C ASP A 108 0.67 -18.55 16.82
N PHE A 109 0.29 -17.27 16.86
CA PHE A 109 0.86 -16.23 15.98
C PHE A 109 2.09 -15.52 16.57
N VAL A 110 2.37 -15.72 17.86
CA VAL A 110 3.52 -15.11 18.55
C VAL A 110 4.84 -15.63 17.96
N SER A 111 4.92 -16.92 17.61
CA SER A 111 6.10 -17.51 16.97
C SER A 111 6.12 -17.34 15.45
N LEU A 112 4.99 -17.01 14.82
CA LEU A 112 4.88 -17.00 13.35
C LEU A 112 5.81 -15.96 12.71
N VAL A 113 6.02 -14.80 13.36
CA VAL A 113 6.95 -13.78 12.85
C VAL A 113 8.38 -14.32 12.84
N ASP A 114 8.80 -14.98 13.91
CA ASP A 114 10.13 -15.58 14.02
C ASP A 114 10.30 -16.73 13.02
N GLU A 115 9.28 -17.58 12.85
CA GLU A 115 9.26 -18.66 11.86
C GLU A 115 9.31 -18.15 10.41
N ILE A 116 8.65 -17.03 10.10
CA ILE A 116 8.72 -16.39 8.77
C ILE A 116 10.12 -15.83 8.52
N ILE A 117 10.74 -15.22 9.53
CA ILE A 117 12.11 -14.68 9.43
C ILE A 117 13.09 -15.83 9.21
N GLU A 118 12.99 -16.91 9.99
CA GLU A 118 13.81 -18.11 9.85
C GLU A 118 13.63 -18.75 8.47
N ASN A 119 12.40 -18.91 8.01
CA ASN A 119 12.11 -19.43 6.67
C ASN A 119 12.69 -18.54 5.56
N ARG A 120 12.63 -17.21 5.69
CA ARG A 120 13.23 -16.29 4.70
C ARG A 120 14.75 -16.36 4.68
N GLN A 121 15.40 -16.57 5.82
CA GLN A 121 16.85 -16.72 5.88
C GLN A 121 17.32 -18.06 5.30
N ASN A 122 16.51 -19.10 5.46
CA ASN A 122 16.81 -20.45 4.99
C ASN A 122 16.33 -20.71 3.55
N GLN A 123 15.56 -19.79 2.97
CA GLN A 123 15.15 -19.91 1.57
C GLN A 123 16.33 -19.62 0.64
N PRO A 124 16.66 -20.53 -0.28
CA PRO A 124 17.67 -20.27 -1.29
C PRO A 124 17.23 -19.06 -2.13
N LEU A 125 18.20 -18.23 -2.53
CA LEU A 125 17.95 -17.10 -3.41
C LEU A 125 17.14 -17.60 -4.62
N ARG A 126 15.95 -17.03 -4.82
CA ARG A 126 15.06 -17.42 -5.91
C ARG A 126 15.84 -17.32 -7.23
N THR A 127 16.07 -18.45 -7.89
CA THR A 127 16.67 -18.48 -9.22
C THR A 127 15.82 -17.63 -10.15
N GLU A 128 16.46 -16.65 -10.78
CA GLU A 128 15.86 -15.82 -11.79
C GLU A 128 15.42 -16.72 -12.95
N VAL A 129 14.13 -16.85 -13.18
CA VAL A 129 13.60 -17.63 -14.31
C VAL A 129 13.83 -16.78 -15.55
N ALA A 130 14.84 -17.16 -16.34
CA ALA A 130 15.04 -16.59 -17.67
C ALA A 130 13.83 -16.96 -18.53
N TYR A 131 13.08 -15.96 -18.98
CA TYR A 131 12.07 -16.16 -20.00
C TYR A 131 12.80 -16.26 -21.35
N GLU A 132 12.88 -17.46 -21.91
CA GLU A 132 13.15 -17.62 -23.34
C GLU A 132 11.96 -17.03 -24.10
N VAL A 133 12.22 -15.95 -24.85
CA VAL A 133 11.26 -15.40 -25.80
C VAL A 133 11.42 -16.22 -27.07
N ASP A 134 10.57 -17.23 -27.26
CA ASP A 134 10.45 -17.92 -28.55
C ASP A 134 10.02 -16.90 -29.62
N GLY A 135 10.81 -16.84 -30.69
CA GLY A 135 10.64 -15.93 -31.83
C GLY A 135 9.70 -16.44 -32.91
#